data_AF-A0A2S8X4D5-F1
#
_entry.id   AF-A0A2S8X4D5-F1
#
_cell.length_a   1.000
_cell.length_b   1.000
_cell.length_c   1.000
_cell.angle_alpha   90.00
_cell.angle_beta   90.00
_cell.angle_gamma   90.00
#
_symmetry.space_group_name_H-M   'P 1'
#
loop_
_entity.id
_entity.type
_entity.pdbx_description
1 polymer ?
#
loop_
_entity_poly.entity_id
_entity_poly.type
_entity_poly.pdbx_seq_one_letter_code
_entity_poly.pdbx_strand_id
1 'polypeptide(L)'
;MSREQLAHEALQAGRNSKHNLELIRKQPEKLLPGKMNEAEQYLNMMIRFAEVEMKNARLAGRTLGLRTRLKSLLLQIVQSPERKRKRESV
;
A
#
# COMPACT_ATOMS: atom_id res chain seq x y z
N MET A 1 6.63 12.77 6.03
CA MET A 1 5.55 12.29 5.14
C MET A 1 5.15 10.88 5.55
N SER A 2 3.86 10.58 5.65
CA SER A 2 3.37 9.26 6.07
C SER A 2 3.32 8.26 4.89
N ARG A 3 3.32 6.96 5.20
CA ARG A 3 3.11 5.88 4.20
C ARG A 3 1.78 6.03 3.46
N GLU A 4 0.75 6.54 4.14
CA GLU A 4 -0.58 6.79 3.58
C GLU A 4 -0.56 7.97 2.62
N GLN A 5 0.14 9.06 2.98
CA GLN A 5 0.35 10.20 2.09
C GLN A 5 1.07 9.78 0.80
N LEU A 6 2.15 8.99 0.92
CA LEU A 6 2.88 8.47 -0.24
C LEU A 6 1.98 7.58 -1.13
N ALA A 7 1.17 6.69 -0.53
CA ALA A 7 0.25 5.86 -1.28
C ALA A 7 -0.85 6.66 -1.98
N HIS A 8 -1.33 7.73 -1.34
CA HIS A 8 -2.32 8.63 -1.92
C HIS A 8 -1.75 9.40 -3.11
N GLU A 9 -0.55 9.96 -2.97
CA GLU A 9 0.12 10.66 -4.08
C GLU A 9 0.46 9.74 -5.23
N ALA A 10 0.94 8.54 -4.95
CA ALA A 10 1.20 7.53 -5.98
C ALA A 10 -0.08 7.17 -6.75
N LEU A 11 -1.21 6.98 -6.05
CA LEU A 11 -2.52 6.73 -6.67
C LEU A 11 -2.94 7.89 -7.58
N GLN A 12 -2.80 9.14 -7.12
CA GLN A 12 -3.15 10.31 -7.92
C GLN A 12 -2.25 10.44 -9.15
N ALA A 13 -0.94 10.21 -9.01
CA ALA A 13 0.00 10.20 -10.12
C ALA A 13 -0.33 9.11 -11.15
N GLY A 14 -0.72 7.90 -10.70
CA GLY A 14 -1.15 6.81 -11.58
C GLY A 14 -2.44 7.13 -12.34
N ARG A 15 -3.43 7.74 -11.68
CA ARG A 15 -4.68 8.20 -12.31
C ARG A 15 -4.43 9.26 -13.39
N ASN A 16 -3.62 10.26 -13.06
CA ASN A 16 -3.22 11.29 -14.00
C ASN A 16 -2.46 10.68 -15.18
N SER A 17 -1.58 9.72 -14.91
CA SER A 17 -0.81 9.03 -15.96
C SER A 17 -1.71 8.23 -16.90
N LYS A 18 -2.73 7.56 -16.38
CA LYS A 18 -3.73 6.85 -17.21
C LYS A 18 -4.52 7.82 -18.09
N HIS A 19 -4.98 8.93 -17.53
CA HIS A 19 -5.68 9.95 -18.29
C HIS A 19 -4.80 10.55 -19.40
N ASN A 20 -3.56 10.90 -19.05
CA ASN A 20 -2.60 11.45 -20.01
C ASN A 20 -2.26 10.44 -21.11
N LEU A 21 -2.12 9.15 -20.79
CA LEU A 21 -1.88 8.10 -21.77
C LEU A 21 -3.04 7.99 -22.78
N GLU A 22 -4.27 8.07 -22.29
CA GLU A 22 -5.44 8.09 -23.16
C GLU A 22 -5.48 9.35 -24.03
N LEU A 23 -5.13 10.51 -23.47
CA LEU A 23 -5.09 11.77 -24.18
C LEU A 23 -4.07 11.75 -25.32
N ILE A 24 -2.83 11.34 -25.07
CA ILE A 24 -1.76 11.37 -26.08
C ILE A 24 -1.98 10.33 -27.19
N ARG A 25 -2.70 9.24 -26.90
CA ARG A 25 -3.11 8.25 -27.90
C ARG A 25 -4.20 8.79 -28.83
N LYS A 26 -5.10 9.61 -28.32
CA LYS A 26 -6.15 10.26 -29.10
C LYS A 26 -5.65 11.49 -29.86
N GLN A 27 -4.71 12.22 -29.25
CA GLN A 27 -4.21 13.53 -29.71
C GLN A 27 -2.68 13.58 -29.65
N PRO A 28 -1.99 12.79 -30.49
CA PRO A 28 -0.53 12.72 -30.49
C PRO A 28 0.14 14.07 -30.82
N GLU A 29 -0.56 14.98 -31.50
CA GLU A 29 -0.11 16.33 -31.84
C GLU A 29 0.13 17.23 -30.62
N LYS A 30 -0.45 16.89 -29.46
CA LYS A 30 -0.18 17.61 -28.20
C LYS A 30 1.19 17.29 -27.60
N LEU A 31 1.85 16.26 -28.12
CA LEU A 31 3.15 15.82 -27.64
C LEU A 31 4.26 16.40 -28.51
N LEU A 32 5.45 16.56 -27.92
CA LEU A 32 6.64 16.93 -28.71
C LEU A 32 6.93 15.84 -29.76
N PRO A 33 7.27 16.22 -31.01
CA PRO A 33 7.61 15.25 -32.05
C PRO A 33 8.71 14.28 -31.60
N GLY A 34 8.53 13.00 -31.89
CA GLY A 34 9.49 11.95 -31.53
C GLY A 34 9.45 11.50 -30.05
N LYS A 35 8.61 12.09 -29.20
CA LYS A 35 8.54 11.76 -27.76
C LYS A 35 7.48 10.73 -27.39
N MET A 36 6.72 10.21 -28.35
CA MET A 36 5.59 9.31 -28.10
C MET A 36 5.98 8.06 -27.30
N ASN A 37 7.03 7.35 -27.74
CA ASN A 37 7.45 6.13 -27.08
C ASN A 37 7.96 6.38 -25.65
N GLU A 38 8.76 7.43 -25.46
CA GLU A 38 9.27 7.81 -24.13
C GLU A 38 8.12 8.21 -23.18
N ALA A 39 7.16 8.98 -23.69
CA ALA A 39 5.99 9.39 -22.93
C ALA A 39 5.11 8.19 -22.54
N GLU A 40 4.81 7.29 -23.48
CA GLU A 40 4.05 6.08 -23.16
C GLU A 40 4.76 5.21 -22.12
N GLN A 41 6.07 5.00 -22.26
CA GLN A 41 6.85 4.22 -21.30
C GLN A 41 6.80 4.83 -19.90
N TYR A 42 7.03 6.14 -19.79
CA TYR A 42 6.98 6.86 -18.52
C TYR A 42 5.59 6.77 -17.87
N LEU A 43 4.52 7.01 -18.62
CA LEU A 43 3.15 6.97 -18.10
C LEU A 43 2.77 5.56 -17.63
N ASN A 44 3.15 4.52 -18.40
CA ASN A 44 2.94 3.14 -17.99
C ASN A 44 3.75 2.77 -16.73
N MET A 45 4.98 3.28 -16.60
CA MET A 45 5.77 3.10 -15.39
C MET A 45 5.09 3.73 -14.17
N MET A 46 4.55 4.94 -14.30
CA MET A 46 3.84 5.62 -13.20
C MET A 46 2.56 4.90 -12.79
N ILE A 47 1.83 4.30 -13.73
CA ILE A 47 0.67 3.45 -13.44
C ILE A 47 1.11 2.24 -12.61
N ARG A 48 2.16 1.53 -13.02
CA ARG A 48 2.68 0.37 -12.28
C ARG A 48 3.21 0.75 -10.90
N PHE A 49 3.90 1.89 -10.80
CA PHE A 49 4.39 2.42 -9.54
C PHE A 49 3.24 2.62 -8.54
N ALA A 50 2.13 3.22 -8.99
CA ALA A 50 0.94 3.41 -8.17
C ALA A 50 0.38 2.08 -7.64
N GLU A 51 0.28 1.06 -8.48
CA GLU A 51 -0.20 -0.28 -8.10
C GLU A 51 0.69 -0.92 -7.02
N VAL A 52 2.01 -0.80 -7.17
CA VAL A 52 3.00 -1.32 -6.22
C VAL A 52 2.90 -0.59 -4.88
N GLU A 53 2.82 0.74 -4.88
CA GLU A 53 2.74 1.51 -3.63
C GLU A 53 1.44 1.28 -2.87
N MET A 54 0.31 1.13 -3.57
CA MET A 54 -0.95 0.71 -2.94
C MET A 54 -0.83 -0.66 -2.28
N LYS A 55 -0.18 -1.63 -2.95
CA LYS A 55 0.06 -2.96 -2.38
C LYS A 55 0.96 -2.87 -1.14
N ASN A 56 2.03 -2.08 -1.20
CA ASN A 56 2.96 -1.88 -0.10
C ASN A 56 2.29 -1.24 1.12
N ALA A 57 1.50 -0.18 0.92
CA ALA A 57 0.74 0.46 1.99
C ALA A 57 -0.24 -0.52 2.66
N ARG A 58 -0.93 -1.35 1.88
CA ARG A 58 -1.81 -2.40 2.41
C ARG A 58 -1.05 -3.42 3.24
N LEU A 59 0.12 -3.87 2.78
CA LEU A 59 0.97 -4.80 3.53
C LEU A 59 1.51 -4.19 4.82
N ALA A 60 1.91 -2.92 4.79
CA ALA A 60 2.34 -2.19 5.98
C ALA A 60 1.20 -2.08 7.02
N GLY A 61 -0.02 -1.76 6.58
CA GLY A 61 -1.19 -1.75 7.46
C GLY A 61 -1.49 -3.13 8.07
N ARG A 62 -1.42 -4.19 7.28
CA ARG A 62 -1.63 -5.58 7.76
C ARG A 62 -0.58 -6.01 8.79
N THR A 63 0.70 -5.76 8.50
CA THR A 63 1.81 -6.13 9.39
C THR A 63 1.77 -5.35 10.69
N LEU A 64 1.44 -4.06 10.66
CA LEU A 64 1.27 -3.26 11.87
C LEU A 64 0.11 -3.79 12.72
N GLY A 65 -1.04 -4.08 12.11
CA GLY A 65 -2.19 -4.66 12.83
C GLY A 65 -1.89 -6.02 13.45
N LEU A 66 -1.17 -6.90 12.73
CA LEU A 66 -0.73 -8.20 13.25
C LEU A 66 0.21 -8.03 14.45
N ARG A 67 1.20 -7.14 14.35
CA ARG A 67 2.13 -6.83 15.44
C ARG A 67 1.39 -6.37 16.70
N THR A 68 0.40 -5.50 16.56
CA THR A 68 -0.42 -5.01 17.69
C THR A 68 -1.21 -6.15 18.32
N ARG A 69 -1.92 -6.96 17.51
CA ARG A 69 -2.68 -8.13 18.01
C ARG A 69 -1.78 -9.13 18.74
N LEU A 70 -0.60 -9.42 18.19
CA LEU A 70 0.35 -10.34 18.79
C LEU A 70 0.85 -9.82 20.14
N LYS A 71 1.19 -8.53 20.24
CA LYS A 71 1.56 -7.90 21.52
C LYS A 71 0.43 -7.99 22.54
N SER A 72 -0.80 -7.69 22.16
CA SER A 72 -1.97 -7.81 23.05
C SER A 72 -2.17 -9.25 23.54
N LEU A 73 -2.01 -10.23 22.65
CA LEU A 73 -2.13 -11.64 23.02
C LEU A 73 -1.02 -12.08 23.99
N LEU A 74 0.23 -11.70 23.72
CA LEU A 74 1.35 -11.98 24.61
C LEU A 74 1.13 -11.36 26.00
N LEU A 75 0.63 -10.13 26.08
CA LEU A 75 0.26 -9.50 27.35
C LEU A 75 -0.81 -10.30 28.08
N GLN A 76 -1.85 -10.77 27.40
CA GLN A 76 -2.89 -11.61 28.01
C GLN A 76 -2.35 -12.94 28.53
N ILE A 77 -1.43 -13.58 27.81
CA ILE A 77 -0.80 -14.84 28.24
C ILE A 77 0.06 -14.60 29.49
N VAL A 78 0.90 -13.56 29.46
CA VAL A 78 1.84 -13.24 30.56
C VAL A 78 1.09 -12.71 31.80
N GLN A 79 0.03 -11.94 31.61
CA GLN A 79 -0.79 -11.37 32.69
C GLN A 79 -1.89 -12.31 33.18
N SER A 80 -2.11 -13.45 32.53
CA SER A 80 -3.02 -14.48 33.06
C SER A 80 -2.42 -15.00 34.37
N PRO A 81 -2.99 -14.65 35.54
CA PRO A 81 -2.52 -15.23 36.78
C PRO A 81 -2.77 -16.72 36.67
N GLU A 82 -1.78 -17.55 37.01
CA GLU A 82 -2.01 -18.98 37.19
C GLU A 82 -3.32 -19.16 37.96
N ARG A 83 -4.36 -19.64 37.26
CA ARG A 83 -5.54 -20.19 37.91
C ARG A 83 -5.01 -21.41 38.65
N LYS A 84 -4.52 -21.18 39.87
CA LYS A 84 -4.19 -22.22 40.84
C LYS A 84 -5.42 -23.09 40.92
N ARG A 85 -5.35 -24.26 40.29
CA ARG A 85 -6.29 -25.34 40.50
C ARG A 85 -6.28 -25.61 42.00
N LYS A 86 -7.35 -25.20 42.69
CA LYS A 86 -7.68 -25.82 43.96
C LYS A 86 -8.12 -27.25 43.62
N ARG A 87 -7.16 -28.16 43.52
CA ARG A 87 -7.40 -29.56 43.82
C ARG A 87 -7.64 -29.57 45.33
N GLU A 88 -8.89 -29.47 45.75
CA GLU A 88 -9.27 -30.05 47.03
C GLU A 88 -9.37 -31.55 46.79
N SER A 89 -8.34 -32.22 47.29
CA SER A 89 -8.27 -33.66 47.49
C SER A 89 -9.25 -34.04 48.59
N VAL A 90 -10.03 -35.10 48.33
CA VAL A 90 -10.76 -35.99 49.28
C VAL A 90 -11.80 -35.32 50.17
#